data_AF-A0A9D4DDZ7-F1
#
_entry.id   AF-A0A9D4DDZ7-F1
#
_cell.length_a   1.000
_cell.length_b   1.000
_cell.length_c   1.000
_cell.angle_alpha   90.00
_cell.angle_beta   90.00
_cell.angle_gamma   90.00
#
_symmetry.space_group_name_H-M   'P 1'
#
loop_
_entity.id
_entity.type
_entity.pdbx_description
1 polymer ?
#
loop_
_entity_poly.entity_id
_entity_poly.type
_entity_poly.pdbx_seq_one_letter_code
_entity_poly.pdbx_strand_id
1 'polypeptide(L)' 'MNAYMEANADSILVGNNTDGFERVVKSNYALLAESTSIDYQIQRNCNLMQIGSDLDTKGYGIAAPKGN' A
#
# COMPACT_ATOMS: atom_id res chain seq x y z
N MET A 1 -13.19 10.94 0.34
CA MET A 1 -12.28 9.79 0.47
C MET A 1 -12.29 9.24 1.89
N ASN A 2 -11.87 10.00 2.91
CA ASN A 2 -11.82 9.51 4.30
C ASN A 2 -13.13 8.88 4.80
N ALA A 3 -14.25 9.61 4.76
CA ALA A 3 -15.55 9.12 5.25
C ALA A 3 -16.04 7.83 4.55
N TYR A 4 -15.69 7.64 3.27
CA TYR A 4 -16.02 6.41 2.54
C TYR A 4 -15.15 5.23 3.01
N MET A 5 -13.86 5.48 3.24
CA MET A 5 -12.94 4.46 3.71
C MET A 5 -13.32 3.98 5.11
N GLU A 6 -13.70 4.90 5.99
CA GLU A 6 -14.17 4.59 7.35
C GLU A 6 -15.48 3.79 7.32
N ALA A 7 -16.47 4.22 6.53
CA ALA A 7 -17.76 3.55 6.45
C ALA A 7 -17.70 2.13 5.85
N ASN A 8 -16.67 1.81 5.06
CA ASN A 8 -16.54 0.52 4.37
C ASN A 8 -15.30 -0.28 4.83
N ALA A 9 -14.71 0.10 5.97
CA ALA A 9 -13.43 -0.38 6.46
C ALA A 9 -13.33 -1.92 6.45
N ASP A 10 -14.36 -2.61 6.93
CA ASP A 10 -14.40 -4.09 7.02
C ASP A 10 -14.27 -4.79 5.66
N SER A 11 -14.69 -4.14 4.58
CA SER A 11 -14.70 -4.72 3.23
C SER A 11 -13.49 -4.33 2.38
N ILE A 12 -12.90 -3.15 2.63
CA ILE A 12 -11.85 -2.58 1.79
C ILE A 12 -10.45 -2.66 2.39
N LEU A 13 -10.33 -2.74 3.72
CA LEU A 13 -9.04 -2.88 4.39
C LEU A 13 -8.55 -4.32 4.28
N VAL A 14 -7.23 -4.46 4.18
CA VAL A 14 -6.54 -5.73 4.10
C VAL A 14 -5.58 -5.83 5.28
N GLY A 15 -5.36 -7.05 5.78
CA GLY A 15 -4.52 -7.26 6.96
C GLY A 15 -3.03 -7.05 6.71
N ASN A 16 -2.58 -7.24 5.46
CA ASN A 16 -1.20 -7.04 5.06
C ASN A 16 -1.10 -6.63 3.56
N ASN A 17 0.08 -6.13 3.18
CA ASN A 17 0.33 -5.68 1.81
C ASN A 17 0.28 -6.81 0.79
N THR A 18 0.75 -8.02 1.11
CA THR A 18 0.77 -9.17 0.18
C THR A 18 -0.64 -9.54 -0.26
N ASP A 19 -1.57 -9.67 0.69
CA ASP A 19 -2.98 -9.94 0.42
C ASP A 19 -3.62 -8.81 -0.39
N GLY A 20 -3.21 -7.56 -0.11
CA GLY A 20 -3.59 -6.40 -0.90
C GLY A 20 -3.16 -6.52 -2.36
N PHE A 21 -1.89 -6.82 -2.63
CA PHE A 21 -1.38 -6.99 -3.99
C PHE A 21 -2.06 -8.15 -4.73
N GLU A 22 -2.31 -9.28 -4.06
CA GLU A 22 -3.07 -10.37 -4.67
C GLU A 22 -4.50 -9.97 -5.01
N ARG A 23 -5.16 -9.20 -4.14
CA ARG A 23 -6.52 -8.69 -4.37
C ARG A 23 -6.58 -7.74 -5.57
N VAL A 24 -5.57 -6.89 -5.76
CA VAL A 24 -5.45 -6.02 -6.95
C VAL A 24 -5.40 -6.85 -8.24
N VAL A 25 -4.67 -7.97 -8.25
CA VAL A 25 -4.57 -8.83 -9.44
C VAL A 25 -5.87 -9.60 -9.70
N LYS A 26 -6.54 -10.07 -8.64
CA LYS A 26 -7.71 -10.96 -8.74
C LYS A 26 -9.03 -10.22 -8.89
N SER A 27 -9.09 -8.92 -8.57
CA SER A 27 -10.34 -8.16 -8.51
C SER A 27 -10.12 -6.70 -8.92
N ASN A 28 -11.20 -5.96 -9.17
CA ASN A 28 -11.13 -4.54 -9.51
C ASN A 28 -10.89 -3.68 -8.25
N TYR A 29 -9.70 -3.80 -7.66
CA TYR A 29 -9.29 -3.15 -6.42
C TYR A 29 -7.99 -2.36 -6.64
N ALA A 30 -7.89 -1.18 -6.04
CA ALA A 30 -6.68 -0.38 -6.01
C ALA A 30 -6.16 -0.31 -4.57
N LEU A 31 -4.86 -0.58 -4.38
CA LEU A 31 -4.20 -0.56 -3.08
C LEU A 31 -3.38 0.73 -2.94
N LEU A 32 -3.50 1.39 -1.78
CA LEU A 32 -2.58 2.43 -1.37
C LEU A 32 -1.46 1.80 -0.54
N ALA A 33 -0.22 1.95 -0.99
CA ALA A 33 0.97 1.43 -0.31
C ALA A 33 2.15 2.39 -0.53
N GLU A 34 3.26 2.16 0.19
CA GLU A 34 4.50 2.94 0.00
C GLU A 34 5.08 2.74 -1.41
N SER A 35 5.64 3.81 -1.98
CA SER A 35 6.17 3.83 -3.35
C SER A 35 7.26 2.77 -3.56
N THR A 36 8.19 2.61 -2.63
CA THR A 36 9.23 1.57 -2.65
C THR A 36 8.65 0.14 -2.70
N SER A 37 7.56 -0.10 -1.97
CA SER A 37 6.87 -1.40 -1.95
C SER A 37 6.16 -1.66 -3.28
N ILE A 38 5.55 -0.62 -3.86
CA ILE A 38 4.89 -0.69 -5.18
C ILE A 38 5.93 -0.96 -6.27
N ASP A 39 7.02 -0.21 -6.30
CA ASP A 39 8.11 -0.37 -7.27
C ASP A 39 8.68 -1.79 -7.25
N TYR A 40 8.91 -2.33 -6.05
CA TYR A 40 9.39 -3.70 -5.87
C TYR A 40 8.41 -4.74 -6.45
N GLN A 41 7.10 -4.56 -6.27
CA GLN A 41 6.10 -5.51 -6.76
C GLN A 41 5.88 -5.42 -8.27
N ILE A 42 5.86 -4.21 -8.83
CA ILE A 42 5.72 -4.00 -10.29
C ILE A 42 6.90 -4.61 -11.04
N GLN A 43 8.11 -4.45 -10.52
CA GLN A 43 9.31 -5.06 -11.11
C GLN A 43 9.25 -6.60 -11.17
N ARG A 44 8.51 -7.23 -10.25
CA ARG A 44 8.38 -8.70 -10.18
C ARG A 44 7.13 -9.23 -10.86
N ASN A 45 6.08 -8.42 -10.94
CA ASN A 45 4.80 -8.78 -11.52
C ASN A 45 4.34 -7.71 -12.50
N CYS A 46 4.49 -8.00 -13.79
CA CYS A 46 4.14 -7.10 -14.88
C CYS A 46 2.63 -6.83 -15.02
N ASN A 47 1.78 -7.55 -14.28
CA ASN A 47 0.33 -7.31 -14.24
C ASN A 47 -0.05 -6.16 -13.28
N LEU A 48 0.92 -5.61 -12.56
CA LEU A 48 0.74 -4.47 -11.65
C LEU A 48 1.29 -3.20 -12.30
N MET A 49 0.66 -2.07 -12.00
CA MET A 49 1.15 -0.75 -12.40
C MET A 49 0.89 0.28 -11.30
N GLN A 50 1.78 1.26 -11.20
CA GLN A 50 1.57 2.42 -10.34
C GLN A 50 0.62 3.38 -11.05
N ILE A 51 -0.33 3.93 -10.29
CA ILE A 51 -1.29 4.91 -10.80
C ILE A 51 -1.07 6.21 -10.05
N GLY A 52 -0.77 7.28 -10.79
CA GLY A 52 -0.53 8.62 -10.22
C GLY A 52 0.85 8.81 -9.62
N SER A 53 1.01 9.86 -8.82
CA SER A 53 2.23 10.20 -8.10
C SER A 53 2.10 9.89 -6.62
N ASP A 54 3.23 9.95 -5.90
CA ASP A 54 3.27 9.78 -4.46
C ASP A 54 2.38 10.82 -3.75
N LEU A 55 1.65 10.36 -2.72
CA LEU A 55 0.77 11.22 -1.91
C LEU A 55 1.58 12.08 -0.93
N ASP A 56 2.72 11.57 -0.47
CA ASP A 56 3.63 12.24 0.43
C ASP A 56 5.06 11.72 0.24
N THR A 57 6.01 12.39 0.89
CA THR A 57 7.42 11.97 0.91
C THR A 57 7.77 11.55 2.34
N LYS A 58 7.85 10.25 2.58
CA LYS A 58 8.33 9.66 3.84
C LYS A 58 9.62 8.88 3.61
N GLY A 59 10.43 8.75 4.67
CA GLY A 59 11.67 7.96 4.64
C GLY A 59 11.71 6.94 5.76
N TYR A 60 12.48 5.87 5.57
CA TYR A 60 12.73 4.87 6.59
C TYR A 60 13.75 5.38 7.63
N GLY A 61 13.47 5.15 8.91
CA GLY A 61 14.35 5.49 10.02
C GLY A 61 14.60 4.29 10.93
N ILE A 62 15.77 4.26 11.58
CA ILE A 62 16.08 3.26 12.60
C ILE A 62 15.56 3.80 13.95
N ALA A 63 14.56 3.14 14.51
CA ALA A 63 14.04 3.50 15.83
C ALA A 63 14.96 2.94 16.93
N ALA A 64 15.60 3.84 17.68
CA ALA A 64 16.38 3.50 18.87
C ALA A 64 15.61 3.90 20.15
N PRO A 65 15.74 3.15 21.26
CA PRO A 65 15.16 3.55 22.53
C PRO A 65 15.72 4.91 22.97
N LYS A 66 14.87 5.74 23.57
CA LYS A 66 15.27 7.04 24.09
C LYS A 66 16.09 6.86 25.37
N GLY A 67 17.37 7.23 25.31
CA GLY A 67 18.27 7.32 26.48
C GLY A 67 18.91 5.99 26.86
N ASN A 68 20.01 5.65 26.19
CA ASN A 68 20.99 4.70 26.73
C ASN A 68 21.70 5.29 27.95
#